data_AF-A0A2K8UDI4-F1
#
_entry.id   AF-A0A2K8UDI4-F1
#
_cell.length_a   1.000
_cell.length_b   1.000
_cell.length_c   1.000
_cell.angle_alpha   90.00
_cell.angle_beta   90.00
_cell.angle_gamma   90.00
#
_symmetry.space_group_name_H-M   'P 1'
#
loop_
_entity.id
_entity.type
_entity.pdbx_description
1 polymer ?
#
loop_
_entity_poly.entity_id
_entity_poly.type
_entity_poly.pdbx_seq_one_letter_code
_entity_poly.pdbx_strand_id
1 'polypeptide(L)'
;MKIICEIGPILNTLASASQGKRCLRLENDWKTVVATIEDIAIFRDAHPEGVYLGHRGASYRIKRYVGNWDLATWTSPTGIVLGKYMKGLKYIEVSKEEPTVATRGRWNDSFKLDEPKDLPNDCDYPANRTLTFGIFTFIRKFDGYQEIDLRGRAKTKTVSLAEIARRFVEAMEDGDDFPFLHNFSYRTKGWKWVVSRVIDASARNTLAPILGPLLQGFFCDAVECSQCDLQATLDAQTGELRVVDGTPGGNGLSEALLTDGRVASALKAAAKQVKAQGRKSAKSFRRYLAEECRIDSEIAAKEIVDAIEHMARAWNG
;
A
#
# COMPACT_ATOMS: atom_id res chain seq x y z
N MET A 1 -49.94 22.52 17.11
CA MET A 1 -49.88 22.16 15.68
C MET A 1 -48.42 21.88 15.35
N LYS A 2 -48.14 20.71 14.76
CA LYS A 2 -46.81 20.08 14.66
C LYS A 2 -45.79 20.94 13.90
N ILE A 3 -44.63 21.16 14.51
CA ILE A 3 -43.38 21.51 13.82
C ILE A 3 -42.83 20.19 13.27
N ILE A 4 -42.85 20.04 11.95
CA ILE A 4 -42.22 18.92 11.27
C ILE A 4 -40.73 19.26 11.14
N CYS A 5 -39.89 18.63 11.98
CA CYS A 5 -38.46 18.51 11.72
C CYS A 5 -38.27 17.50 10.59
N GLU A 6 -37.97 17.97 9.38
CA GLU A 6 -37.35 17.14 8.36
C GLU A 6 -35.87 16.98 8.70
N ILE A 7 -35.55 15.89 9.40
CA ILE A 7 -34.19 15.36 9.49
C ILE A 7 -33.92 14.68 8.15
N GLY A 8 -33.33 15.42 7.21
CA GLY A 8 -32.71 14.80 6.03
C GLY A 8 -31.61 13.84 6.50
N PRO A 9 -31.43 12.67 5.86
CA PRO A 9 -30.38 11.75 6.25
C PRO A 9 -29.04 12.41 5.94
N ILE A 10 -28.32 12.81 6.99
CA ILE A 10 -26.87 13.03 6.91
C ILE A 10 -26.28 11.64 6.67
N LEU A 11 -26.19 11.25 5.39
CA LEU A 11 -25.29 10.20 4.94
C LEU A 11 -23.87 10.72 5.21
N ASN A 12 -23.41 10.54 6.45
CA ASN A 12 -22.00 10.54 6.79
C ASN A 12 -21.37 9.36 6.06
N THR A 13 -21.04 9.55 4.79
CA THR A 13 -20.12 8.67 4.08
C THR A 13 -18.74 8.93 4.67
N LEU A 14 -18.40 8.15 5.70
CA LEU A 14 -17.02 7.94 6.13
C LEU A 14 -16.26 7.41 4.89
N ALA A 15 -15.54 8.30 4.23
CA ALA A 15 -14.78 7.98 3.03
C ALA A 15 -13.56 7.15 3.43
N SER A 16 -13.71 5.83 3.43
CA SER A 16 -12.57 4.92 3.41
C SER A 16 -11.76 5.11 2.12
N ALA A 17 -10.43 5.10 2.19
CA ALA A 17 -9.57 5.03 0.99
C ALA A 17 -9.76 3.70 0.24
N SER A 18 -10.41 2.70 0.86
CA SER A 18 -10.74 1.40 0.26
C SER A 18 -12.11 1.32 -0.41
N GLN A 19 -12.95 2.38 -0.40
CA GLN A 19 -14.29 2.31 -1.02
C GLN A 19 -14.38 2.87 -2.44
N GLY A 20 -13.35 3.53 -2.95
CA GLY A 20 -13.30 3.89 -4.35
C GLY A 20 -12.94 2.69 -5.22
N LYS A 21 -13.93 2.10 -5.88
CA LYS A 21 -13.71 1.23 -7.03
C LYS A 21 -13.66 2.08 -8.30
N ARG A 22 -12.79 1.75 -9.24
CA ARG A 22 -12.66 2.43 -10.54
C ARG A 22 -12.84 1.43 -11.67
N CYS A 23 -13.71 1.79 -12.60
CA CYS A 23 -13.97 0.97 -13.78
C CYS A 23 -12.83 1.11 -14.78
N LEU A 24 -12.48 -0.02 -15.41
CA LEU A 24 -11.69 -0.06 -16.63
C LEU A 24 -12.69 -0.14 -17.80
N ARG A 25 -12.63 0.83 -18.70
CA ARG A 25 -13.56 0.96 -19.83
C ARG A 25 -12.82 0.87 -21.15
N LEU A 26 -13.44 0.22 -22.14
CA LEU A 26 -12.86 0.16 -23.47
C LEU A 26 -12.78 1.57 -24.08
N GLU A 27 -11.61 1.87 -24.64
CA GLU A 27 -11.42 3.01 -25.52
C GLU A 27 -12.43 2.92 -26.67
N ASN A 28 -13.10 4.03 -26.97
CA ASN A 28 -14.18 4.12 -27.97
C ASN A 28 -15.49 3.36 -27.66
N ASP A 29 -15.61 2.70 -26.49
CA ASP A 29 -16.87 2.12 -26.01
C ASP A 29 -17.05 2.34 -24.49
N TRP A 30 -17.56 3.53 -24.15
CA TRP A 30 -17.73 3.96 -22.76
C TRP A 30 -18.75 3.15 -21.94
N LYS A 31 -19.59 2.33 -22.60
CA LYS A 31 -20.56 1.46 -21.93
C LYS A 31 -19.93 0.14 -21.49
N THR A 32 -18.89 -0.31 -22.18
CA THR A 32 -18.24 -1.58 -21.87
C THR A 32 -17.23 -1.42 -20.75
N VAL A 33 -17.61 -1.93 -19.57
CA VAL A 33 -16.72 -2.07 -18.41
C VAL A 33 -16.09 -3.46 -18.45
N VAL A 34 -14.76 -3.52 -18.57
CA VAL A 34 -14.01 -4.79 -18.66
C VAL A 34 -13.56 -5.30 -17.29
N ALA A 35 -13.38 -4.39 -16.32
CA ALA A 35 -12.98 -4.71 -14.97
C ALA A 35 -13.28 -3.57 -13.99
N THR A 36 -13.09 -3.84 -12.71
CA THR A 36 -13.15 -2.85 -11.63
C THR A 36 -11.99 -3.08 -10.69
N ILE A 37 -11.24 -2.02 -10.37
CA ILE A 37 -10.04 -2.06 -9.53
C ILE A 37 -10.22 -1.13 -8.34
N GLU A 38 -9.70 -1.51 -7.18
CA GLU A 38 -9.67 -0.66 -5.98
C GLU A 38 -8.70 0.51 -6.18
N ASP A 39 -9.04 1.71 -5.68
CA ASP A 39 -8.22 2.92 -5.84
C ASP A 39 -6.74 2.69 -5.49
N ILE A 40 -6.49 1.98 -4.37
CA ILE A 40 -5.15 1.68 -3.88
C ILE A 40 -4.39 0.67 -4.75
N ALA A 41 -5.11 -0.18 -5.49
CA ALA A 41 -4.57 -1.20 -6.39
C ALA A 41 -4.26 -0.65 -7.79
N ILE A 42 -4.67 0.58 -8.13
CA ILE A 42 -4.34 1.21 -9.42
C ILE A 42 -2.83 1.26 -9.64
N PHE A 43 -2.05 1.59 -8.62
CA PHE A 43 -0.57 1.59 -8.69
C PHE A 43 0.02 0.22 -9.03
N ARG A 44 -0.71 -0.87 -8.78
CA ARG A 44 -0.27 -2.25 -9.05
C ARG A 44 -0.79 -2.77 -10.39
N ASP A 45 -2.08 -2.57 -10.66
CA ASP A 45 -2.81 -3.29 -11.71
C ASP A 45 -3.25 -2.40 -12.88
N ALA A 46 -3.26 -1.09 -12.68
CA ALA A 46 -3.68 -0.10 -13.69
C ALA A 46 -2.75 1.11 -13.69
N HIS A 47 -1.45 0.86 -13.57
CA HIS A 47 -0.40 1.86 -13.60
C HIS A 47 -0.12 2.37 -15.03
N PRO A 48 0.66 3.45 -15.21
CA PRO A 48 1.09 3.93 -16.52
C PRO A 48 1.75 2.81 -17.33
N GLU A 49 1.40 2.68 -18.61
CA GLU A 49 1.83 1.59 -19.50
C GLU A 49 1.37 0.18 -19.07
N GLY A 50 0.50 0.06 -18.06
CA GLY A 50 0.09 -1.23 -17.50
C GLY A 50 -0.71 -2.11 -18.46
N VAL A 51 -0.55 -3.43 -18.34
CA VAL A 51 -1.38 -4.44 -19.01
C VAL A 51 -2.20 -5.16 -17.96
N TYR A 52 -3.49 -4.85 -17.92
CA TYR A 52 -4.45 -5.58 -17.11
C TYR A 52 -4.80 -6.92 -17.76
N LEU A 53 -4.55 -8.02 -17.06
CA LEU A 53 -4.98 -9.35 -17.45
C LEU A 53 -6.34 -9.67 -16.82
N GLY A 54 -7.37 -9.82 -17.65
CA GLY A 54 -8.69 -10.27 -17.23
C GLY A 54 -8.73 -11.77 -16.92
N HIS A 55 -9.75 -12.19 -16.16
CA HIS A 55 -9.94 -13.59 -15.74
C HIS A 55 -10.11 -14.59 -16.89
N ARG A 56 -10.48 -14.12 -18.08
CA ARG A 56 -10.63 -14.93 -19.30
C ARG A 56 -9.41 -14.89 -20.23
N GLY A 57 -8.28 -14.36 -19.75
CA GLY A 57 -7.04 -14.24 -20.54
C GLY A 57 -7.02 -13.07 -21.53
N ALA A 58 -8.10 -12.29 -21.62
CA ALA A 58 -8.11 -11.04 -22.38
C ALA A 58 -7.18 -10.01 -21.71
N SER A 59 -6.42 -9.28 -22.51
CA SER A 59 -5.45 -8.28 -22.03
C SER A 59 -5.84 -6.89 -22.47
N TYR A 60 -5.67 -5.94 -21.56
CA TYR A 60 -6.09 -4.56 -21.76
C TYR A 60 -4.97 -3.60 -21.35
N ARG A 61 -4.48 -2.80 -22.29
CA ARG A 61 -3.45 -1.78 -22.06
C ARG A 61 -4.09 -0.52 -21.48
N ILE A 62 -3.52 0.02 -20.40
CA ILE A 62 -3.93 1.32 -19.85
C ILE A 62 -3.58 2.42 -20.85
N LYS A 63 -4.58 3.23 -21.23
CA LYS A 63 -4.43 4.34 -22.18
C LYS A 63 -4.50 5.69 -21.50
N ARG A 64 -5.52 5.93 -20.68
CA ARG A 64 -5.68 7.23 -20.01
C ARG A 64 -6.48 7.15 -18.70
N TYR A 65 -6.27 8.14 -17.85
CA TYR A 65 -6.97 8.33 -16.59
C TYR A 65 -8.00 9.46 -16.74
N VAL A 66 -9.30 9.12 -16.77
CA VAL A 66 -10.36 10.10 -16.97
C VAL A 66 -10.95 10.53 -15.63
N GLY A 67 -10.95 11.83 -15.36
CA GLY A 67 -11.40 12.38 -14.09
C GLY A 67 -11.77 13.85 -14.16
N ASN A 68 -12.42 14.34 -13.10
CA ASN A 68 -12.57 15.75 -12.83
C ASN A 68 -11.33 16.23 -12.09
N TRP A 69 -10.32 16.58 -12.85
CA TRP A 69 -9.09 17.15 -12.33
C TRP A 69 -9.31 18.66 -12.25
N ASP A 70 -9.75 19.17 -11.10
CA ASP A 70 -9.72 20.63 -10.91
C ASP A 70 -8.26 21.08 -11.08
N LEU A 71 -8.06 22.10 -11.92
CA LEU A 71 -6.76 22.69 -12.25
C LEU A 71 -6.09 23.25 -10.99
N ALA A 72 -5.42 22.41 -10.21
CA ALA A 72 -4.15 22.85 -9.64
C ALA A 72 -3.20 22.90 -10.84
N THR A 73 -3.05 24.10 -11.39
CA THR A 73 -2.09 24.43 -12.45
C THR A 73 -0.75 23.79 -12.11
N TRP A 74 -0.31 22.91 -13.01
CA TRP A 74 0.97 22.25 -12.97
C TRP A 74 2.07 23.31 -12.93
N THR A 75 2.62 23.58 -11.73
CA THR A 75 3.62 24.63 -11.52
C THR A 75 4.99 24.07 -11.15
N SER A 76 5.11 22.77 -10.83
CA SER A 76 6.42 22.16 -10.57
C SER A 76 6.36 20.62 -10.42
N PRO A 77 7.42 19.89 -10.81
CA PRO A 77 7.64 18.49 -10.44
C PRO A 77 7.76 18.24 -8.92
N THR A 78 7.84 19.29 -8.09
CA THR A 78 8.11 19.21 -6.65
C THR A 78 6.91 19.53 -5.75
N GLY A 79 5.74 19.90 -6.31
CA GLY A 79 4.56 20.29 -5.54
C GLY A 79 3.62 19.12 -5.21
N ILE A 80 3.60 18.69 -3.94
CA ILE A 80 2.77 17.58 -3.46
C ILE A 80 1.41 18.08 -2.95
N VAL A 81 0.31 17.84 -3.67
CA VAL A 81 -1.06 17.82 -3.11
C VAL A 81 -1.88 16.73 -3.81
N LEU A 82 -1.83 15.50 -3.30
CA LEU A 82 -2.19 14.31 -4.09
C LEU A 82 -3.26 13.39 -3.48
N GLY A 83 -3.79 13.78 -2.32
CA GLY A 83 -5.03 13.21 -1.77
C GLY A 83 -6.30 13.76 -2.37
N LYS A 84 -6.19 14.88 -3.09
CA LYS A 84 -7.31 15.51 -3.79
C LYS A 84 -7.54 14.86 -5.17
N TYR A 85 -6.51 14.32 -5.82
CA TYR A 85 -6.60 13.87 -7.21
C TYR A 85 -7.28 12.50 -7.40
N MET A 86 -6.98 11.46 -6.61
CA MET A 86 -7.64 10.14 -6.79
C MET A 86 -9.17 10.18 -6.59
N LYS A 87 -9.68 11.14 -5.81
CA LYS A 87 -11.14 11.41 -5.72
C LYS A 87 -11.71 12.01 -7.01
N GLY A 88 -10.88 12.70 -7.80
CA GLY A 88 -11.24 13.24 -9.12
C GLY A 88 -11.24 12.18 -10.23
N LEU A 89 -10.49 11.08 -10.08
CA LEU A 89 -10.50 9.97 -11.04
C LEU A 89 -11.89 9.34 -11.14
N LYS A 90 -12.49 9.33 -12.33
CA LYS A 90 -13.81 8.73 -12.60
C LYS A 90 -13.68 7.30 -13.12
N TYR A 91 -12.85 7.09 -14.13
CA TYR A 91 -12.60 5.77 -14.73
C TYR A 91 -11.25 5.74 -15.45
N ILE A 92 -10.81 4.54 -15.80
CA ILE A 92 -9.55 4.29 -16.52
C ILE A 92 -9.91 3.73 -17.90
N GLU A 93 -9.36 4.30 -18.95
CA GLU A 93 -9.57 3.82 -20.30
C GLU A 93 -8.49 2.85 -20.72
N VAL A 94 -8.92 1.81 -21.42
CA VAL A 94 -8.06 0.72 -21.86
C VAL A 94 -8.36 0.30 -23.28
N SER A 95 -7.33 -0.15 -24.00
CA SER A 95 -7.49 -0.80 -25.30
C SER A 95 -7.20 -2.29 -25.18
N LYS A 96 -7.91 -3.12 -25.96
CA LYS A 96 -7.57 -4.55 -26.04
C LYS A 96 -6.20 -4.71 -26.71
N GLU A 97 -5.38 -5.63 -26.21
CA GLU A 97 -4.08 -5.98 -26.78
C GLU A 97 -3.89 -7.50 -26.71
N GLU A 98 -3.04 -8.06 -27.59
CA GLU A 98 -2.63 -9.45 -27.50
C GLU A 98 -1.60 -9.64 -26.36
N PRO A 99 -1.81 -10.61 -25.44
CA PRO A 99 -0.93 -10.81 -24.28
C PRO A 99 0.48 -11.23 -24.73
N THR A 100 1.41 -10.29 -24.74
CA THR A 100 2.84 -10.60 -24.86
C THR A 100 3.54 -10.51 -23.50
N VAL A 101 3.06 -9.62 -22.63
CA VAL A 101 3.58 -9.39 -21.28
C VAL A 101 2.42 -9.14 -20.30
N ALA A 102 2.62 -9.52 -19.05
CA ALA A 102 1.86 -8.98 -17.93
C ALA A 102 2.70 -7.91 -17.23
N THR A 103 2.06 -6.87 -16.69
CA THR A 103 2.78 -5.88 -15.89
C THR A 103 2.30 -5.88 -14.45
N ARG A 104 3.20 -5.54 -13.54
CA ARG A 104 2.88 -5.31 -12.14
C ARG A 104 3.58 -4.04 -11.67
N GLY A 105 2.78 -3.03 -11.33
CA GLY A 105 3.31 -1.75 -10.89
C GLY A 105 4.01 -1.84 -9.54
N ARG A 106 5.01 -0.98 -9.38
CA ARG A 106 5.81 -0.77 -8.19
C ARG A 106 5.53 0.62 -7.65
N TRP A 107 5.61 0.77 -6.35
CA TRP A 107 5.41 2.04 -5.68
C TRP A 107 6.27 2.13 -4.44
N ASN A 108 6.47 3.37 -3.99
CA ASN A 108 7.11 3.69 -2.74
C ASN A 108 6.08 4.34 -1.81
N ASP A 109 5.88 3.72 -0.65
CA ASP A 109 5.05 4.26 0.41
C ASP A 109 5.92 5.06 1.39
N SER A 110 5.42 6.21 1.82
CA SER A 110 6.06 7.04 2.83
C SER A 110 5.03 7.58 3.81
N PHE A 111 5.48 7.79 5.04
CA PHE A 111 4.64 8.22 6.15
C PHE A 111 5.35 9.36 6.84
N LYS A 112 4.70 10.52 6.90
CA LYS A 112 5.19 11.69 7.61
C LYS A 112 4.32 11.91 8.84
N LEU A 113 4.92 11.95 10.03
CA LEU A 113 4.22 12.43 11.22
C LEU A 113 4.02 13.94 11.07
N ASP A 114 2.76 14.38 11.00
CA ASP A 114 2.42 15.80 10.92
C ASP A 114 2.19 16.39 12.31
N GLU A 115 1.50 15.65 13.18
CA GLU A 115 1.11 16.14 14.49
C GLU A 115 1.20 15.00 15.52
N PRO A 116 2.10 15.06 16.51
CA PRO A 116 2.08 14.11 17.62
C PRO A 116 0.83 14.32 18.47
N LYS A 117 0.25 13.23 18.96
CA LYS A 117 -0.90 13.24 19.86
C LYS A 117 -0.59 12.41 21.09
N ASP A 118 -1.21 12.78 22.20
CA ASP A 118 -1.21 11.92 23.39
C ASP A 118 -1.97 10.64 23.09
N LEU A 119 -1.44 9.53 23.58
CA LEU A 119 -2.10 8.24 23.55
C LEU A 119 -3.14 8.17 24.66
N PRO A 120 -4.28 7.50 24.42
CA PRO A 120 -5.22 7.16 25.49
C PRO A 120 -4.55 6.39 26.63
N ASN A 121 -5.11 6.51 27.83
CA ASN A 121 -4.52 5.95 29.06
C ASN A 121 -4.44 4.41 29.07
N ASP A 122 -5.24 3.74 28.26
CA ASP A 122 -5.36 2.27 28.21
C ASP A 122 -4.51 1.62 27.10
N CYS A 123 -3.65 2.41 26.45
CA CYS A 123 -2.76 1.89 25.41
C CYS A 123 -1.48 1.28 26.00
N ASP A 124 -1.07 0.15 25.44
CA ASP A 124 0.20 -0.52 25.61
C ASP A 124 1.33 0.24 24.92
N TYR A 125 2.53 0.08 25.48
CA TYR A 125 3.76 0.67 24.96
C TYR A 125 4.86 -0.38 24.90
N PRO A 126 5.84 -0.23 23.99
CA PRO A 126 7.11 -0.90 24.15
C PRO A 126 7.73 -0.56 25.50
N ALA A 127 8.43 -1.51 26.12
CA ALA A 127 9.03 -1.34 27.45
C ALA A 127 9.94 -0.10 27.58
N ASN A 128 10.58 0.31 26.50
CA ASN A 128 11.46 1.48 26.46
C ASN A 128 10.74 2.81 26.12
N ARG A 129 9.41 2.81 25.99
CA ARG A 129 8.54 3.97 25.67
C ARG A 129 8.95 4.76 24.42
N THR A 130 9.56 4.11 23.43
CA THR A 130 10.00 4.75 22.18
C THR A 130 8.92 4.82 21.09
N LEU A 131 7.66 4.91 21.50
CA LEU A 131 6.51 4.95 20.61
C LEU A 131 5.95 6.38 20.53
N THR A 132 5.61 6.83 19.33
CA THR A 132 4.96 8.12 19.08
C THR A 132 3.68 7.88 18.30
N PHE A 133 2.54 8.29 18.86
CA PHE A 133 1.24 8.29 18.22
C PHE A 133 0.92 9.67 17.66
N GLY A 134 0.08 9.73 16.64
CA GLY A 134 -0.34 11.01 16.09
C GLY A 134 -1.07 10.92 14.76
N ILE A 135 -1.12 12.07 14.09
CA ILE A 135 -1.66 12.21 12.75
C ILE A 135 -0.51 12.13 11.74
N PHE A 136 -0.65 11.22 10.80
CA PHE A 136 0.30 10.97 9.73
C PHE A 136 -0.28 11.38 8.39
N THR A 137 0.57 11.87 7.48
CA THR A 137 0.30 11.88 6.06
C THR A 137 0.91 10.63 5.44
N PHE A 138 0.06 9.75 4.90
CA PHE A 138 0.45 8.65 4.02
C PHE A 138 0.61 9.17 2.60
N ILE A 139 1.66 8.74 1.90
CA ILE A 139 1.89 9.02 0.49
C ILE A 139 2.36 7.76 -0.22
N ARG A 140 1.64 7.34 -1.25
CA ARG A 140 2.04 6.32 -2.22
C ARG A 140 2.45 6.97 -3.54
N LYS A 141 3.68 6.73 -3.97
CA LYS A 141 4.21 7.23 -5.25
C LYS A 141 4.52 6.06 -6.18
N PHE A 142 4.06 6.13 -7.42
CA PHE A 142 4.44 5.16 -8.45
C PHE A 142 5.95 5.21 -8.71
N ASP A 143 6.58 4.03 -8.83
CA ASP A 143 8.05 3.87 -8.95
C ASP A 143 8.45 2.99 -10.15
N GLY A 144 7.59 2.91 -11.16
CA GLY A 144 7.77 2.04 -12.31
C GLY A 144 7.09 0.68 -12.12
N TYR A 145 7.49 -0.33 -12.88
CA TYR A 145 6.78 -1.61 -12.90
C TYR A 145 7.70 -2.78 -13.28
N GLN A 146 7.20 -4.00 -13.10
CA GLN A 146 7.81 -5.21 -13.59
C GLN A 146 7.03 -5.74 -14.78
N GLU A 147 7.74 -6.14 -15.83
CA GLU A 147 7.23 -6.89 -16.98
C GLU A 147 7.49 -8.37 -16.75
N ILE A 148 6.46 -9.18 -16.96
CA ILE A 148 6.49 -10.63 -16.88
C ILE A 148 6.18 -11.16 -18.27
N ASP A 149 7.17 -11.76 -18.92
CA ASP A 149 6.99 -12.39 -20.22
C ASP A 149 6.09 -13.63 -20.10
N LEU A 150 4.98 -13.61 -20.84
CA LEU A 150 3.98 -14.69 -20.84
C LEU A 150 4.35 -15.82 -21.81
N ARG A 151 5.38 -15.66 -22.65
CA ARG A 151 5.81 -16.63 -23.68
C ARG A 151 6.76 -17.72 -23.16
N GLY A 152 6.87 -17.88 -21.84
CA GLY A 152 7.54 -19.02 -21.22
C GLY A 152 9.01 -18.82 -20.86
N ARG A 153 9.60 -17.65 -21.12
CA ARG A 153 10.88 -17.27 -20.51
C ARG A 153 10.56 -16.42 -19.29
N ALA A 154 10.55 -17.00 -18.10
CA ALA A 154 10.23 -16.33 -16.83
C ALA A 154 11.27 -15.26 -16.41
N LYS A 155 11.73 -14.41 -17.34
CA LYS A 155 12.56 -13.26 -17.08
C LYS A 155 11.65 -12.10 -16.77
N THR A 156 11.73 -11.62 -15.53
CA THR A 156 11.13 -10.36 -15.15
C THR A 156 12.06 -9.23 -15.56
N LYS A 157 11.52 -8.20 -16.21
CA LYS A 157 12.25 -6.96 -16.50
C LYS A 157 11.68 -5.85 -15.62
N THR A 158 12.55 -5.11 -14.95
CA THR A 158 12.13 -3.92 -14.19
C THR A 158 12.24 -2.70 -15.10
N VAL A 159 11.14 -1.95 -15.21
CA VAL A 159 11.07 -0.65 -15.88
C VAL A 159 10.95 0.42 -14.79
N SER A 160 11.88 1.38 -14.80
CA SER A 160 11.96 2.41 -13.76
C SER A 160 11.06 3.62 -14.08
N LEU A 161 10.69 4.40 -13.06
CA LEU A 161 9.99 5.67 -13.26
C LEU A 161 10.77 6.63 -14.18
N ALA A 162 12.11 6.62 -14.12
CA ALA A 162 12.94 7.46 -14.99
C ALA A 162 12.83 7.06 -16.46
N GLU A 163 12.75 5.77 -16.75
CA GLU A 163 12.54 5.27 -18.13
C GLU A 163 11.17 5.68 -18.66
N ILE A 164 10.13 5.58 -17.83
CA ILE A 164 8.76 5.98 -18.18
C ILE A 164 8.68 7.50 -18.37
N ALA A 165 9.32 8.27 -17.49
CA ALA A 165 9.35 9.73 -17.59
C ALA A 165 10.00 10.19 -18.90
N ARG A 166 11.07 9.52 -19.35
CA ARG A 166 11.68 9.80 -20.66
C ARG A 166 10.71 9.56 -21.81
N ARG A 167 10.02 8.42 -21.83
CA ARG A 167 9.00 8.09 -22.85
C ARG A 167 7.81 9.06 -22.81
N PHE A 168 7.44 9.52 -21.62
CA PHE A 168 6.42 10.56 -21.45
C PHE A 168 6.84 11.88 -22.12
N VAL A 169 8.09 12.32 -21.91
CA VAL A 169 8.60 13.53 -22.59
C VAL A 169 8.59 13.36 -24.10
N GLU A 170 9.09 12.22 -24.61
CA GLU A 170 9.09 11.89 -26.04
C GLU A 170 7.65 11.91 -26.63
N ALA A 171 6.68 11.27 -25.97
CA ALA A 171 5.28 11.27 -26.41
C ALA A 171 4.64 12.67 -26.40
N MET A 172 4.94 13.49 -25.39
CA MET A 172 4.44 14.87 -25.31
C MET A 172 5.02 15.76 -26.43
N GLU A 173 6.28 15.54 -26.82
CA GLU A 173 6.90 16.21 -27.96
C GLU A 173 6.25 15.81 -29.30
N ASP A 174 5.82 14.56 -29.42
CA ASP A 174 5.13 14.02 -30.59
C ASP A 174 3.62 14.34 -30.63
N GLY A 175 3.08 14.97 -29.57
CA GLY A 175 1.66 15.34 -29.45
C GLY A 175 0.73 14.19 -29.06
N ASP A 176 1.30 13.09 -28.55
CA ASP A 176 0.55 11.92 -28.09
C ASP A 176 0.03 12.08 -26.65
N ASP A 177 -1.13 11.48 -26.37
CA ASP A 177 -1.67 11.35 -25.02
C ASP A 177 -0.94 10.22 -24.26
N PHE A 178 -0.21 10.56 -23.18
CA PHE A 178 0.47 9.57 -22.33
C PHE A 178 -0.13 9.52 -20.91
N PRO A 179 -0.47 8.32 -20.38
CA PRO A 179 -1.05 8.20 -19.06
C PRO A 179 -0.03 8.48 -17.95
N PHE A 180 -0.22 9.54 -17.18
CA PHE A 180 0.57 9.80 -15.97
C PHE A 180 -0.23 9.52 -14.70
N LEU A 181 0.35 8.74 -13.77
CA LEU A 181 -0.27 8.43 -12.49
C LEU A 181 0.31 9.32 -11.39
N HIS A 182 -0.55 10.16 -10.85
CA HIS A 182 -0.24 11.00 -9.70
C HIS A 182 -0.05 10.19 -8.42
N ASN A 183 0.69 10.72 -7.44
CA ASN A 183 0.76 10.10 -6.12
C ASN A 183 -0.65 10.02 -5.50
N PHE A 184 -0.78 9.15 -4.51
CA PHE A 184 -1.97 9.08 -3.67
C PHE A 184 -1.56 9.45 -2.26
N SER A 185 -2.30 10.36 -1.61
CA SER A 185 -1.99 10.73 -0.23
C SER A 185 -3.23 10.94 0.62
N TYR A 186 -3.14 10.73 1.93
CA TYR A 186 -4.22 11.11 2.84
C TYR A 186 -3.67 11.29 4.26
N ARG A 187 -4.37 12.10 5.06
CA ARG A 187 -4.10 12.23 6.50
C ARG A 187 -4.86 11.14 7.24
N THR A 188 -4.22 10.50 8.21
CA THR A 188 -4.75 9.37 8.97
C THR A 188 -4.15 9.31 10.37
N LYS A 189 -4.73 8.49 11.25
CA LYS A 189 -4.14 8.17 12.56
C LYS A 189 -3.11 7.06 12.42
N GLY A 190 -2.15 7.04 13.32
CA GLY A 190 -1.19 5.96 13.42
C GLY A 190 -0.17 6.17 14.53
N TRP A 191 0.81 5.29 14.54
CA TRP A 191 1.95 5.38 15.44
C TRP A 191 3.23 4.90 14.75
N LYS A 192 4.35 5.33 15.32
CA LYS A 192 5.68 4.85 14.97
C LYS A 192 6.40 4.37 16.21
N TRP A 193 7.19 3.32 16.05
CA TRP A 193 8.04 2.75 17.09
C TRP A 193 9.48 2.70 16.60
N VAL A 194 10.40 3.30 17.37
CA VAL A 194 11.83 3.29 17.08
C VAL A 194 12.44 1.93 17.41
N VAL A 195 12.55 1.07 16.40
CA VAL A 195 13.14 -0.28 16.50
C VAL A 195 14.64 -0.31 16.22
N SER A 196 15.27 0.86 15.97
CA SER A 196 16.70 0.93 15.65
C SER A 196 17.63 0.42 16.74
N ARG A 197 17.14 0.33 17.99
CA ARG A 197 17.82 -0.28 19.15
C ARG A 197 17.55 -1.77 19.32
N VAL A 198 16.63 -2.33 18.53
CA VAL A 198 16.15 -3.72 18.62
C VAL A 198 16.69 -4.55 17.45
N ILE A 199 16.73 -3.94 16.27
CA ILE A 199 17.23 -4.53 15.02
C ILE A 199 18.33 -3.61 14.50
N ASP A 200 19.53 -4.14 14.25
CA ASP A 200 20.66 -3.36 13.76
C ASP A 200 20.48 -2.87 12.31
N ALA A 201 21.30 -1.91 11.87
CA ALA A 201 21.15 -1.29 10.56
C ALA A 201 21.29 -2.26 9.38
N SER A 202 22.15 -3.27 9.49
CA SER A 202 22.34 -4.27 8.43
C SER A 202 21.10 -5.13 8.29
N ALA A 203 20.62 -5.67 9.41
CA ALA A 203 19.38 -6.45 9.44
C ALA A 203 18.18 -5.63 8.98
N ARG A 204 18.07 -4.34 9.36
CA ARG A 204 16.99 -3.46 8.90
C ARG A 204 16.97 -3.26 7.39
N ASN A 205 18.11 -3.03 6.75
CA ASN A 205 18.20 -2.87 5.29
C ASN A 205 17.71 -4.11 4.55
N THR A 206 18.05 -5.30 5.08
CA THR A 206 17.70 -6.59 4.49
C THR A 206 16.23 -6.95 4.77
N LEU A 207 15.74 -6.70 5.98
CA LEU A 207 14.44 -7.18 6.46
C LEU A 207 13.29 -6.18 6.29
N ALA A 208 13.56 -4.89 6.07
CA ALA A 208 12.53 -3.86 5.91
C ALA A 208 11.46 -4.19 4.85
N PRO A 209 11.82 -4.70 3.66
CA PRO A 209 10.85 -5.10 2.66
C PRO A 209 9.93 -6.24 3.12
N ILE A 210 10.34 -7.00 4.13
CA ILE A 210 9.63 -8.17 4.66
C ILE A 210 8.81 -7.87 5.90
N LEU A 211 9.45 -7.29 6.91
CA LEU A 211 8.84 -7.18 8.24
C LEU A 211 7.58 -6.33 8.22
N GLY A 212 7.55 -5.22 7.47
CA GLY A 212 6.36 -4.38 7.36
C GLY A 212 5.15 -5.14 6.82
N PRO A 213 5.20 -5.61 5.55
CA PRO A 213 4.07 -6.34 4.94
C PRO A 213 3.69 -7.62 5.67
N LEU A 214 4.66 -8.34 6.23
CA LEU A 214 4.40 -9.54 7.03
C LEU A 214 3.61 -9.19 8.30
N LEU A 215 4.07 -8.20 9.07
CA LEU A 215 3.42 -7.80 10.32
C LEU A 215 2.05 -7.16 10.09
N GLN A 216 1.84 -6.50 8.95
CA GLN A 216 0.53 -5.93 8.58
C GLN A 216 -0.59 -6.96 8.67
N GLY A 217 -0.39 -8.17 8.14
CA GLY A 217 -1.40 -9.24 8.19
C GLY A 217 -1.76 -9.60 9.64
N PHE A 218 -0.76 -9.85 10.48
CA PHE A 218 -0.98 -10.19 11.89
C PHE A 218 -1.57 -9.04 12.71
N PHE A 219 -1.24 -7.79 12.38
CA PHE A 219 -1.84 -6.62 13.01
C PHE A 219 -3.31 -6.47 12.62
N CYS A 220 -3.66 -6.73 11.35
CA CYS A 220 -5.05 -6.73 10.92
C CYS A 220 -5.86 -7.82 11.61
N ASP A 221 -5.30 -9.04 11.71
CA ASP A 221 -5.94 -10.15 12.41
C ASP A 221 -6.17 -9.82 13.89
N ALA A 222 -5.22 -9.13 14.55
CA ALA A 222 -5.30 -8.78 15.97
C ALA A 222 -6.37 -7.72 16.30
N VAL A 223 -6.83 -6.95 15.30
CA VAL A 223 -7.96 -6.01 15.44
C VAL A 223 -9.16 -6.39 14.56
N GLU A 224 -9.16 -7.64 14.06
CA GLU A 224 -10.25 -8.24 13.27
C GLU A 224 -10.66 -7.41 12.04
N CYS A 225 -9.68 -6.81 11.34
CA CYS A 225 -9.93 -5.98 10.15
C CYS A 225 -9.39 -6.61 8.86
N SER A 226 -9.76 -6.02 7.71
CA SER A 226 -9.19 -6.42 6.43
C SER A 226 -7.71 -6.00 6.33
N GLN A 227 -6.92 -6.72 5.54
CA GLN A 227 -5.51 -6.39 5.27
C GLN A 227 -5.32 -4.99 4.68
N CYS A 228 -6.35 -4.39 4.09
CA CYS A 228 -6.29 -3.03 3.54
C CYS A 228 -6.55 -1.93 4.59
N ASP A 229 -7.07 -2.28 5.77
CA ASP A 229 -7.52 -1.31 6.76
C ASP A 229 -6.41 -0.80 7.68
N LEU A 230 -5.26 -1.48 7.71
CA LEU A 230 -4.01 -1.03 8.32
C LEU A 230 -2.88 -1.10 7.30
N GLN A 231 -1.92 -0.19 7.39
CA GLN A 231 -0.67 -0.24 6.64
C GLN A 231 0.50 -0.29 7.63
N ALA A 232 1.40 -1.26 7.46
CA ALA A 232 2.60 -1.38 8.29
C ALA A 232 3.88 -1.39 7.43
N THR A 233 4.85 -0.55 7.80
CA THR A 233 6.14 -0.46 7.11
C THR A 233 7.29 -0.32 8.08
N LEU A 234 8.42 -0.97 7.77
CA LEU A 234 9.68 -0.75 8.46
C LEU A 234 10.57 0.14 7.59
N ASP A 235 10.88 1.32 8.08
CA ASP A 235 11.82 2.23 7.42
C ASP A 235 13.24 1.85 7.83
N ALA A 236 14.04 1.32 6.89
CA ALA A 236 15.36 0.80 7.19
C ALA A 236 16.35 1.86 7.69
N GLN A 237 16.26 3.07 7.13
CA GLN A 237 17.17 4.18 7.39
C GLN A 237 16.95 4.76 8.79
N THR A 238 15.70 5.10 9.10
CA THR A 238 15.33 5.67 10.40
C THR A 238 15.20 4.60 11.48
N GLY A 239 14.98 3.35 11.09
CA GLY A 239 14.69 2.24 11.98
C GLY A 239 13.38 2.42 12.73
N GLU A 240 12.36 2.91 12.03
CA GLU A 240 11.01 3.09 12.56
C GLU A 240 10.07 2.05 11.96
N LEU A 241 9.40 1.28 12.81
CA LEU A 241 8.18 0.58 12.42
C LEU A 241 7.03 1.58 12.48
N ARG A 242 6.33 1.79 11.37
CA ARG A 242 5.19 2.70 11.26
C ARG A 242 3.95 1.90 10.97
N VAL A 243 2.87 2.16 11.70
CA VAL A 243 1.55 1.54 11.52
C VAL A 243 0.50 2.64 11.50
N VAL A 244 -0.29 2.71 10.42
CA VAL A 244 -1.33 3.74 10.25
C VAL A 244 -2.64 3.12 9.78
N ASP A 245 -3.76 3.80 10.02
CA ASP A 245 -5.03 3.38 9.46
C ASP A 245 -5.02 3.57 7.95
N GLY A 246 -5.52 2.57 7.22
CA GLY A 246 -5.68 2.55 5.78
C GLY A 246 -6.78 3.48 5.26
N THR A 247 -7.35 4.36 6.11
CA THR A 247 -8.49 5.22 5.77
C THR A 247 -8.22 6.71 6.05
N PRO A 248 -8.66 7.63 5.18
CA PRO A 248 -8.59 9.07 5.43
C PRO A 248 -9.34 9.47 6.70
N GLY A 249 -8.71 10.30 7.53
CA GLY A 249 -9.23 10.70 8.84
C GLY A 249 -8.93 9.70 9.96
N GLY A 250 -8.59 8.46 9.63
CA GLY A 250 -8.42 7.37 10.58
C GLY A 250 -9.75 6.81 11.06
N ASN A 251 -9.78 5.50 11.25
CA ASN A 251 -10.91 4.76 11.83
C ASN A 251 -10.60 4.22 13.23
N GLY A 252 -9.39 4.48 13.74
CA GLY A 252 -8.98 4.10 15.09
C GLY A 252 -8.43 2.67 15.20
N LEU A 253 -8.21 1.96 14.09
CA LEU A 253 -7.67 0.59 14.14
C LEU A 253 -6.23 0.55 14.65
N SER A 254 -5.39 1.50 14.24
CA SER A 254 -4.01 1.61 14.71
C SER A 254 -3.93 1.92 16.20
N GLU A 255 -4.90 2.67 16.73
CA GLU A 255 -5.09 2.96 18.15
C GLU A 255 -5.58 1.72 18.89
N ALA A 256 -6.61 1.03 18.37
CA ALA A 256 -7.15 -0.21 18.91
C ALA A 256 -6.11 -1.36 18.92
N LEU A 257 -5.14 -1.33 18.01
CA LEU A 257 -4.04 -2.29 18.00
C LEU A 257 -3.14 -2.15 19.23
N LEU A 258 -3.08 -0.95 19.83
CA LEU A 258 -2.29 -0.69 21.02
C LEU A 258 -3.02 -1.05 22.32
N THR A 259 -4.19 -1.68 22.30
CA THR A 259 -4.89 -2.09 23.54
C THR A 259 -4.78 -3.60 23.78
N ASP A 260 -5.03 -4.02 25.01
CA ASP A 260 -5.25 -5.42 25.41
C ASP A 260 -4.12 -6.41 25.00
N GLY A 261 -2.88 -5.95 24.92
CA GLY A 261 -1.74 -6.77 24.52
C GLY A 261 -1.77 -7.23 23.06
N ARG A 262 -2.54 -6.57 22.20
CA ARG A 262 -2.75 -7.00 20.79
C ARG A 262 -1.46 -6.96 19.97
N VAL A 263 -0.64 -5.91 20.07
CA VAL A 263 0.68 -5.88 19.39
C VAL A 263 1.57 -7.04 19.85
N ALA A 264 1.67 -7.26 21.16
CA ALA A 264 2.50 -8.33 21.71
C ALA A 264 2.03 -9.71 21.23
N SER A 265 0.72 -9.93 21.18
CA SER A 265 0.11 -11.16 20.71
C SER A 265 0.33 -11.36 19.21
N ALA A 266 0.18 -10.30 18.40
CA ALA A 266 0.45 -10.33 16.97
C ALA A 266 1.91 -10.66 16.65
N LEU A 267 2.87 -10.06 17.36
CA LEU A 267 4.30 -10.37 17.22
C LEU A 267 4.60 -11.83 17.55
N LYS A 268 4.02 -12.37 18.64
CA LYS A 268 4.17 -13.78 19.02
C LYS A 268 3.56 -14.72 17.96
N ALA A 269 2.37 -14.40 17.45
CA ALA A 269 1.71 -15.17 16.40
C ALA A 269 2.53 -15.17 15.11
N ALA A 270 3.06 -14.01 14.70
CA ALA A 270 3.93 -13.87 13.55
C ALA A 270 5.19 -14.74 13.68
N ALA A 271 5.92 -14.65 14.79
CA ALA A 271 7.11 -15.47 15.04
C ALA A 271 6.79 -16.97 14.96
N LYS A 272 5.69 -17.41 15.59
CA LYS A 272 5.25 -18.81 15.57
C LYS A 272 4.96 -19.29 14.15
N GLN A 273 4.23 -18.50 13.36
CA GLN A 273 3.84 -18.87 12.00
C GLN A 273 5.04 -18.91 11.06
N VAL A 274 5.91 -17.90 11.06
CA VAL A 274 7.13 -17.87 10.24
C VAL A 274 8.02 -19.07 10.59
N LYS A 275 8.20 -19.37 11.87
CA LYS A 275 8.97 -20.53 12.35
C LYS A 275 8.38 -21.85 11.87
N ALA A 276 7.06 -22.00 11.88
CA ALA A 276 6.38 -23.20 11.39
C ALA A 276 6.54 -23.37 9.86
N GLN A 277 6.42 -22.29 9.09
CA GLN A 277 6.60 -22.33 7.63
C GLN A 277 8.06 -22.59 7.23
N GLY A 278 9.01 -21.98 7.95
CA GLY A 278 10.44 -22.16 7.74
C GLY A 278 10.94 -23.60 7.94
N ARG A 279 10.26 -24.38 8.79
CA ARG A 279 10.58 -25.81 9.03
C ARG A 279 10.20 -26.73 7.88
N LYS A 280 9.33 -26.31 6.95
CA LYS A 280 8.83 -27.18 5.86
C LYS A 280 9.88 -27.35 4.77
N SER A 281 10.25 -26.25 4.10
CA SER A 281 11.33 -26.17 3.12
C SER A 281 11.55 -24.72 2.72
N ALA A 282 12.74 -24.39 2.19
CA ALA A 282 13.03 -23.04 1.68
C ALA A 282 12.05 -22.63 0.56
N LYS A 283 11.71 -23.56 -0.35
CA LYS A 283 10.73 -23.31 -1.43
C LYS A 283 9.32 -23.04 -0.89
N SER A 284 8.87 -23.80 0.11
CA SER A 284 7.57 -23.57 0.74
C SER A 284 7.52 -22.25 1.47
N PHE A 285 8.62 -21.85 2.12
CA PHE A 285 8.71 -20.59 2.84
C PHE A 285 8.72 -19.39 1.89
N ARG A 286 9.49 -19.45 0.81
CA ARG A 286 9.47 -18.45 -0.27
C ARG A 286 8.07 -18.29 -0.86
N ARG A 287 7.38 -19.40 -1.11
CA ARG A 287 5.98 -19.37 -1.56
C ARG A 287 5.05 -18.71 -0.54
N TYR A 288 5.21 -19.01 0.75
CA TYR A 288 4.44 -18.36 1.82
C TYR A 288 4.66 -16.83 1.82
N LEU A 289 5.90 -16.34 1.72
CA LEU A 289 6.18 -14.91 1.63
C LEU A 289 5.58 -14.28 0.37
N ALA A 290 5.60 -14.99 -0.76
CA ALA A 290 5.03 -14.51 -2.01
C ALA A 290 3.49 -14.47 -1.99
N GLU A 291 2.84 -15.44 -1.34
CA GLU A 291 1.38 -15.53 -1.25
C GLU A 291 0.82 -14.55 -0.22
N GLU A 292 1.35 -14.58 1.01
CA GLU A 292 0.79 -13.82 2.13
C GLU A 292 1.31 -12.38 2.18
N CYS A 293 2.59 -12.17 1.85
CA CYS A 293 3.24 -10.88 1.98
C CYS A 293 3.50 -10.21 0.63
N ARG A 294 3.24 -10.92 -0.49
CA ARG A 294 3.52 -10.45 -1.86
C ARG A 294 4.99 -10.11 -2.09
N ILE A 295 5.88 -10.81 -1.40
CA ILE A 295 7.33 -10.59 -1.48
C ILE A 295 8.01 -11.84 -2.02
N ASP A 296 8.84 -11.65 -3.03
CA ASP A 296 9.79 -12.66 -3.45
C ASP A 296 11.14 -12.39 -2.79
N SER A 297 11.57 -13.27 -1.89
CA SER A 297 12.82 -13.13 -1.14
C SER A 297 13.47 -14.48 -0.86
N GLU A 298 14.80 -14.47 -0.82
CA GLU A 298 15.65 -15.62 -0.45
C GLU A 298 16.12 -15.57 1.01
N ILE A 299 15.67 -14.56 1.77
CA ILE A 299 16.02 -14.39 3.18
C ILE A 299 15.55 -15.60 3.99
N ALA A 300 16.40 -16.10 4.88
CA ALA A 300 16.10 -17.29 5.65
C ALA A 300 14.99 -16.99 6.70
N ALA A 301 14.08 -17.96 6.89
CA ALA A 301 13.03 -17.84 7.89
C ALA A 301 13.56 -17.53 9.30
N LYS A 302 14.75 -18.06 9.63
CA LYS A 302 15.41 -17.81 10.92
C LYS A 302 15.69 -16.32 11.14
N GLU A 303 16.19 -15.61 10.14
CA GLU A 303 16.52 -14.18 10.26
C GLU A 303 15.27 -13.34 10.56
N ILE A 304 14.16 -13.68 9.90
CA ILE A 304 12.85 -13.03 10.12
C ILE A 304 12.31 -13.36 11.51
N VAL A 305 12.37 -14.64 11.94
CA VAL A 305 11.93 -15.07 13.28
C VAL A 305 12.73 -14.37 14.37
N ASP A 306 14.06 -14.35 14.27
CA ASP A 306 14.95 -13.75 15.26
C ASP A 306 14.61 -12.25 15.42
N ALA A 307 14.39 -11.53 14.32
CA ALA A 307 13.97 -10.13 14.34
C ALA A 307 12.61 -9.92 15.01
N ILE A 308 11.60 -10.74 14.69
CA ILE A 308 10.26 -10.64 15.30
C ILE A 308 10.31 -11.01 16.79
N GLU A 309 11.07 -12.03 17.19
CA GLU A 309 11.25 -12.42 18.59
C GLU A 309 12.00 -11.31 19.38
N HIS A 310 12.95 -10.61 18.75
CA HIS A 310 13.59 -9.42 19.35
C HIS A 310 12.60 -8.28 19.56
N MET A 311 11.75 -8.00 18.56
CA MET A 311 10.68 -7.02 18.68
C MET A 311 9.68 -7.41 19.77
N ALA A 312 9.26 -8.67 19.84
CA ALA A 312 8.33 -9.15 20.85
C ALA A 312 8.89 -9.01 22.28
N ARG A 313 10.19 -9.29 22.48
CA ARG A 313 10.86 -9.06 23.76
C ARG A 313 10.93 -7.57 24.11
N ALA A 314 11.39 -6.74 23.17
CA ALA A 314 11.47 -5.30 23.38
C ALA A 314 10.10 -4.64 23.63
N TRP A 315 9.01 -5.24 23.14
CA TRP A 315 7.67 -4.79 23.44
C TRP A 315 7.25 -5.13 24.87
N ASN A 316 7.45 -6.39 25.31
CA ASN A 316 6.94 -6.88 26.58
C ASN A 316 7.81 -6.55 27.81
N GLY A 317 9.10 -6.24 27.62
CA GLY A 317 10.07 -6.09 28.72
C GLY A 317 10.80 -7.38 29.00
#